data_AF-A0A5K1CEL5-F1
#
_entry.id   AF-A0A5K1CEL5-F1
#
_cell.length_a   1.000
_cell.length_b   1.000
_cell.length_c   1.000
_cell.angle_alpha   90.00
_cell.angle_beta   90.00
_cell.angle_gamma   90.00
#
_symmetry.space_group_name_H-M   'P 1'
#
loop_
_entity.id
_entity.type
_entity.pdbx_description
1 polymer ?
#
loop_
_entity_poly.entity_id
_entity_poly.type
_entity_poly.pdbx_seq_one_letter_code
_entity_poly.pdbx_strand_id
1 'polypeptide(L)'
;MQPTSRLLSRARRHSFTCNRYTSIFPLVIPFEILISLVPRRSISTPSLGLEMALSHPVYTVWGSNTGVGKTLVSAGLATAVLCPASRPSCPSTFLYVKPVQTGFPDDSDSRFVFRKTCEFFLHQRPKTSLFASNQAVKSSVVAAKRLPDLSIDERTGNDSGLRELCSFEERRMCGADSPTDGFELVCKTLYGWKEAVSPHLAAEKEGGVVSDEELIDSLQKCLHLHYVDGDFGSEARMWSVIETAGGVASPGPSGSLQCDIY
;
A
#
# COMPACT_ATOMS: atom_id res chain seq x y z
N MET A 1 -63.70 29.74 -9.10
CA MET A 1 -62.30 30.02 -9.47
C MET A 1 -61.39 29.20 -8.56
N GLN A 2 -60.30 28.68 -9.14
CA GLN A 2 -59.33 27.69 -8.65
C GLN A 2 -59.76 26.19 -8.67
N PRO A 3 -59.23 25.41 -9.66
CA PRO A 3 -59.35 23.96 -9.82
C PRO A 3 -58.11 23.23 -9.22
N THR A 4 -58.00 21.90 -9.05
CA THR A 4 -57.85 20.86 -10.10
C THR A 4 -57.84 19.42 -9.53
N SER A 5 -58.61 18.53 -10.20
CA SER A 5 -58.37 17.10 -10.56
C SER A 5 -57.56 16.16 -9.63
N ARG A 6 -57.93 14.89 -9.41
CA ARG A 6 -58.26 13.85 -10.41
C ARG A 6 -59.15 12.73 -9.85
N LEU A 7 -60.03 12.28 -10.72
CA LEU A 7 -60.89 11.11 -10.64
C LEU A 7 -60.29 10.03 -11.55
N LEU A 8 -60.23 8.76 -11.12
CA LEU A 8 -60.92 7.64 -11.77
C LEU A 8 -60.41 6.27 -11.30
N SER A 9 -61.39 5.49 -10.88
CA SER A 9 -61.34 4.09 -10.49
C SER A 9 -61.61 3.14 -11.66
N ARG A 10 -61.02 1.94 -11.55
CA ARG A 10 -61.56 0.60 -11.90
C ARG A 10 -61.77 0.19 -13.38
N ALA A 11 -60.99 -0.85 -13.71
CA ALA A 11 -61.38 -2.17 -14.22
C ALA A 11 -61.87 -2.34 -15.67
N ARG A 12 -61.20 -3.24 -16.42
CA ARG A 12 -61.72 -4.58 -16.76
C ARG A 12 -60.65 -5.48 -17.38
N ARG A 13 -60.75 -6.76 -17.03
CA ARG A 13 -60.06 -7.92 -17.61
C ARG A 13 -60.72 -8.30 -18.94
N HIS A 14 -59.94 -8.83 -19.88
CA HIS A 14 -60.31 -10.03 -20.62
C HIS A 14 -59.07 -10.85 -20.97
N SER A 15 -59.15 -12.14 -20.66
CA SER A 15 -58.17 -13.17 -20.94
C SER A 15 -58.35 -13.71 -22.35
N PHE A 16 -57.28 -14.20 -22.97
CA PHE A 16 -57.34 -15.48 -23.68
C PHE A 16 -56.01 -16.21 -23.57
N THR A 17 -56.15 -17.51 -23.40
CA THR A 17 -55.22 -18.56 -23.01
C THR A 17 -54.42 -19.12 -24.18
N CYS A 18 -53.21 -19.63 -23.94
CA CYS A 18 -52.85 -20.97 -24.43
C CYS A 18 -51.71 -21.58 -23.61
N ASN A 19 -51.97 -22.81 -23.17
CA ASN A 19 -51.15 -23.71 -22.38
C ASN A 19 -50.06 -24.35 -23.26
N ARG A 20 -48.84 -24.56 -22.73
CA ARG A 20 -48.12 -25.83 -22.86
C ARG A 20 -46.96 -25.91 -21.85
N TYR A 21 -46.97 -27.02 -21.13
CA TYR A 21 -45.99 -27.52 -20.19
C TYR A 21 -44.62 -27.76 -20.86
N THR A 22 -43.52 -27.56 -20.13
CA THR A 22 -42.58 -28.64 -19.75
C THR A 22 -41.60 -28.15 -18.68
N SER A 23 -41.44 -28.98 -17.65
CA SER A 23 -40.51 -28.85 -16.53
C SER A 23 -39.06 -29.03 -16.98
N ILE A 24 -38.13 -28.19 -16.50
CA ILE A 24 -36.69 -28.48 -16.46
C ILE A 24 -36.11 -27.88 -15.17
N PHE A 25 -35.52 -28.74 -14.34
CA PHE A 25 -34.77 -28.43 -13.13
C PHE A 25 -33.48 -27.65 -13.46
N PRO A 26 -32.96 -26.78 -12.57
CA PRO A 26 -31.64 -26.19 -12.77
C PRO A 26 -30.55 -27.24 -12.54
N LEU A 27 -29.82 -27.56 -13.60
CA LEU A 27 -28.61 -28.39 -13.56
C LEU A 27 -27.44 -27.51 -13.10
N VAL A 28 -26.85 -27.84 -11.95
CA VAL A 28 -25.55 -27.34 -11.51
C VAL A 28 -24.48 -28.03 -12.36
N ILE A 29 -23.64 -27.25 -13.04
CA ILE A 29 -22.43 -27.76 -13.72
C ILE A 29 -21.21 -27.00 -13.15
N PRO A 30 -20.18 -27.70 -12.64
CA PRO A 30 -18.98 -27.09 -12.10
C PRO A 30 -18.03 -26.62 -13.22
N PHE A 31 -17.38 -25.47 -13.01
CA PHE A 31 -16.31 -24.97 -13.88
C PHE A 31 -14.99 -25.61 -13.46
N GLU A 32 -14.62 -26.69 -14.16
CA GLU A 32 -13.30 -27.32 -14.09
C GLU A 32 -12.36 -26.71 -15.15
N ILE A 33 -11.07 -26.77 -14.83
CA ILE A 33 -9.97 -26.00 -15.37
C ILE A 33 -9.52 -26.56 -16.73
N LEU A 34 -9.22 -25.69 -17.71
CA LEU A 34 -8.46 -26.07 -18.90
C LEU A 34 -7.33 -25.07 -19.17
N ILE A 35 -6.15 -25.36 -18.59
CA ILE A 35 -4.88 -24.72 -18.95
C ILE A 35 -4.43 -25.33 -20.28
N SER A 36 -4.47 -24.54 -21.35
CA SER A 36 -3.86 -24.90 -22.63
C SER A 36 -2.34 -24.70 -22.55
N LEU A 37 -1.61 -25.78 -22.84
CA LEU A 37 -0.15 -25.85 -22.93
C LEU A 37 0.38 -24.97 -24.06
N VAL A 38 1.06 -23.88 -23.73
CA VAL A 38 1.96 -23.16 -24.65
C VAL A 38 3.40 -23.67 -24.43
N PRO A 39 4.17 -23.96 -25.48
CA PRO A 39 5.50 -24.59 -25.36
C PRO A 39 6.48 -23.70 -24.61
N ARG A 40 7.08 -24.23 -23.54
CA ARG A 40 8.18 -23.61 -22.79
C ARG A 40 9.41 -23.45 -23.70
N ARG A 41 9.74 -22.23 -24.10
CA ARG A 41 11.13 -21.87 -24.42
C ARG A 41 11.83 -21.55 -23.10
N SER A 42 12.81 -22.35 -22.72
CA SER A 42 13.64 -22.07 -21.55
C SER A 42 14.55 -20.88 -21.86
N ILE A 43 14.20 -19.72 -21.31
CA ILE A 43 15.16 -18.65 -21.09
C ILE A 43 15.61 -18.84 -19.64
N SER A 44 16.84 -19.33 -19.46
CA SER A 44 17.47 -19.45 -18.15
C SER A 44 17.88 -18.06 -17.68
N THR A 45 16.96 -17.34 -17.05
CA THR A 45 17.30 -16.22 -16.16
C THR A 45 17.65 -16.80 -14.79
N PRO A 46 18.75 -16.35 -14.15
CA PRO A 46 19.02 -16.73 -12.76
C PRO A 46 17.89 -16.16 -11.92
N SER A 47 17.10 -17.03 -11.30
CA SER A 47 16.11 -16.60 -10.32
C SER A 47 16.86 -16.09 -9.09
N LEU A 48 16.90 -14.77 -8.90
CA LEU A 48 17.05 -14.19 -7.57
C LEU A 48 15.87 -14.73 -6.76
N GLY A 49 16.12 -15.77 -5.96
CA GLY A 49 15.09 -16.43 -5.17
C GLY A 49 14.44 -15.43 -4.22
N LEU A 50 13.20 -15.05 -4.52
CA LEU A 50 12.36 -14.25 -3.63
C LEU A 50 11.97 -15.10 -2.41
N GLU A 51 12.83 -15.13 -1.39
CA GLU A 51 12.49 -15.72 -0.10
C GLU A 51 11.60 -14.74 0.69
N MET A 52 10.34 -14.65 0.26
CA MET A 52 9.33 -13.81 0.93
C MET A 52 8.59 -14.64 1.97
N ALA A 53 8.62 -14.22 3.23
CA ALA A 53 7.89 -14.88 4.31
C ALA A 53 6.38 -14.79 4.06
N LEU A 54 5.70 -15.95 3.94
CA LEU A 54 4.25 -16.06 3.74
C LEU A 54 3.47 -16.20 5.05
N SER A 55 4.12 -15.95 6.19
CA SER A 55 3.52 -16.06 7.53
C SER A 55 2.44 -15.00 7.79
N HIS A 56 2.48 -13.88 7.05
CA HIS A 56 1.60 -12.74 7.22
C HIS A 56 1.15 -12.17 5.86
N PRO A 57 -0.02 -11.53 5.80
CA PRO A 57 -0.49 -10.93 4.56
C PRO A 57 0.37 -9.73 4.14
N VAL A 58 0.83 -9.77 2.88
CA VAL A 58 1.49 -8.66 2.19
C VAL A 58 0.63 -8.27 1.00
N TYR A 59 0.15 -7.02 0.96
CA TYR A 59 -0.73 -6.53 -0.10
C TYR A 59 -0.08 -5.39 -0.88
N THR A 60 -0.21 -5.44 -2.21
CA THR A 60 0.15 -4.30 -3.06
C THR A 60 -1.08 -3.43 -3.31
N VAL A 61 -1.00 -2.14 -2.98
CA VAL A 61 -2.05 -1.15 -3.24
C VAL A 61 -1.81 -0.52 -4.60
N TRP A 62 -2.66 -0.91 -5.55
CA TRP A 62 -2.70 -0.39 -6.91
C TRP A 62 -3.71 0.75 -7.04
N GLY A 63 -3.47 1.66 -8.00
CA GLY A 63 -4.41 2.71 -8.37
C GLY A 63 -4.73 2.62 -9.84
N SER A 64 -5.99 2.84 -10.22
CA SER A 64 -6.37 2.96 -11.62
C SER A 64 -5.73 4.18 -12.28
N ASN A 65 -5.46 5.24 -11.49
CA ASN A 65 -4.71 6.43 -11.92
C ASN A 65 -4.11 7.17 -10.70
N THR A 66 -3.43 8.28 -10.95
CA THR A 66 -3.06 9.26 -9.91
C THR A 66 -4.32 9.95 -9.35
N GLY A 67 -4.29 10.37 -8.08
CA GLY A 67 -5.37 11.13 -7.46
C GLY A 67 -6.64 10.34 -7.08
N VAL A 68 -6.64 9.02 -7.23
CA VAL A 68 -7.79 8.16 -6.89
C VAL A 68 -7.89 7.81 -5.39
N GLY A 69 -6.97 8.30 -4.57
CA GLY A 69 -7.00 8.10 -3.12
C GLY A 69 -6.31 6.83 -2.60
N LYS A 70 -5.30 6.28 -3.29
CA LYS A 70 -4.51 5.12 -2.81
C LYS A 70 -4.04 5.30 -1.36
N THR A 71 -3.46 6.44 -1.05
CA THR A 71 -2.91 6.74 0.28
C THR A 71 -3.98 6.86 1.35
N LEU A 72 -5.21 7.27 1.00
CA LEU A 72 -6.36 7.21 1.91
C LEU A 72 -6.74 5.77 2.23
N VAL A 73 -6.70 4.88 1.23
CA VAL A 73 -6.95 3.44 1.44
C VAL A 73 -5.87 2.84 2.35
N SER A 74 -4.59 3.13 2.10
CA SER A 74 -3.47 2.66 2.93
C SER A 74 -3.59 3.14 4.38
N ALA A 75 -3.90 4.42 4.61
CA ALA A 75 -4.11 4.97 5.95
C ALA A 75 -5.35 4.36 6.64
N GLY A 76 -6.43 4.12 5.90
CA GLY A 76 -7.62 3.45 6.40
C GLY A 76 -7.36 2.00 6.83
N LEU A 77 -6.58 1.26 6.04
CA LEU A 77 -6.13 -0.10 6.39
C LEU A 77 -5.27 -0.09 7.64
N ALA A 78 -4.27 0.80 7.72
CA ALA A 78 -3.42 0.95 8.90
C ALA A 78 -4.26 1.24 10.15
N THR A 79 -5.18 2.20 10.06
CA THR A 79 -6.08 2.56 11.16
C THR A 79 -6.99 1.40 11.58
N ALA A 80 -7.51 0.62 10.62
CA ALA A 80 -8.40 -0.51 10.92
C ALA A 80 -7.67 -1.69 11.57
N VAL A 81 -6.45 -1.99 11.12
CA VAL A 81 -5.59 -3.05 11.68
C VAL A 81 -5.13 -2.67 13.08
N LEU A 82 -4.72 -1.41 13.28
CA LEU A 82 -4.21 -0.89 14.55
C LEU A 82 -5.31 -0.33 15.47
N CYS A 83 -6.58 -0.56 15.13
CA CYS A 83 -7.71 -0.17 15.98
C CYS A 83 -7.83 -1.15 17.16
N PRO A 84 -7.66 -0.70 18.41
CA PRO A 84 -7.73 -1.60 19.57
C PRO A 84 -9.11 -2.22 19.79
N ALA A 85 -10.18 -1.57 19.30
CA ALA A 85 -11.52 -2.14 19.35
C ALA A 85 -11.68 -3.39 18.46
N SER A 86 -10.81 -3.56 17.46
CA SER A 86 -10.85 -4.74 16.58
C SER A 86 -10.45 -6.01 17.34
N ARG A 87 -9.35 -5.98 18.12
CA ARG A 87 -8.84 -7.09 18.95
C ARG A 87 -7.96 -6.55 20.10
N PRO A 88 -8.53 -6.18 21.26
CA PRO A 88 -7.82 -5.40 22.28
C PRO A 88 -6.68 -6.13 22.99
N SER A 89 -6.65 -7.46 22.95
CA SER A 89 -5.62 -8.30 23.57
C SER A 89 -4.60 -8.87 22.58
N CYS A 90 -4.73 -8.57 21.29
CA CYS A 90 -3.88 -9.13 20.24
C CYS A 90 -2.92 -8.03 19.75
N PRO A 91 -1.61 -8.16 20.02
CA PRO A 91 -0.66 -7.18 19.52
C PRO A 91 -0.72 -7.14 18.00
N SER A 92 -0.67 -5.94 17.43
CA SER A 92 -0.83 -5.76 15.98
C SER A 92 0.20 -4.80 15.41
N THR A 93 0.79 -5.20 14.30
CA THR A 93 1.81 -4.45 13.59
C THR A 93 1.37 -4.19 12.16
N PHE A 94 1.59 -2.96 11.70
CA PHE A 94 1.30 -2.56 10.34
C PHE A 94 2.53 -1.94 9.69
N LEU A 95 3.07 -2.61 8.68
CA LEU A 95 4.14 -2.12 7.83
C LEU A 95 3.55 -1.45 6.58
N TYR A 96 3.80 -0.17 6.42
CA TYR A 96 3.54 0.57 5.20
C TYR A 96 4.86 0.84 4.47
N VAL A 97 4.97 0.41 3.22
CA VAL A 97 6.12 0.67 2.35
C VAL A 97 5.66 1.45 1.12
N LYS A 98 6.32 2.57 0.85
CA LYS A 98 6.24 3.34 -0.38
C LYS A 98 7.57 3.19 -1.12
N PRO A 99 7.70 2.24 -2.06
CA PRO A 99 8.99 2.01 -2.70
C PRO A 99 9.48 3.24 -3.47
N VAL A 100 8.57 3.95 -4.14
CA VAL A 100 8.88 5.09 -5.00
C VAL A 100 7.99 6.28 -4.63
N GLN A 101 8.60 7.42 -4.33
CA GLN A 101 7.94 8.69 -4.03
C GLN A 101 8.52 9.82 -4.89
N THR A 102 7.66 10.57 -5.59
CA THR A 102 8.04 11.81 -6.27
C THR A 102 7.41 13.00 -5.55
N GLY A 103 7.93 14.22 -5.76
CA GLY A 103 7.51 15.41 -4.98
C GLY A 103 8.13 15.52 -3.59
N PHE A 104 9.08 14.64 -3.23
CA PHE A 104 9.68 14.56 -1.88
C PHE A 104 10.69 15.70 -1.62
N PRO A 105 10.72 16.34 -0.44
CA PRO A 105 10.02 15.99 0.80
C PRO A 105 8.68 16.72 1.00
N ASP A 106 8.21 17.52 0.05
CA ASP A 106 6.96 18.27 0.17
C ASP A 106 5.78 17.28 0.16
N ASP A 107 5.76 16.36 -0.80
CA ASP A 107 4.89 15.20 -0.84
C ASP A 107 5.55 13.99 -0.17
N SER A 108 4.80 13.33 0.72
CA SER A 108 5.25 12.10 1.38
C SER A 108 4.04 11.29 1.85
N ASP A 109 3.76 10.22 1.12
CA ASP A 109 2.64 9.32 1.42
C ASP A 109 2.86 8.58 2.76
N SER A 110 4.11 8.22 3.07
CA SER A 110 4.48 7.58 4.34
C SER A 110 4.23 8.51 5.53
N ARG A 111 4.60 9.79 5.42
CA ARG A 111 4.31 10.81 6.43
C ARG A 111 2.81 11.05 6.58
N PHE A 112 2.05 10.99 5.49
CA PHE A 112 0.59 11.09 5.55
C PHE A 112 -0.02 9.92 6.33
N VAL A 113 0.33 8.68 5.98
CA VAL A 113 -0.16 7.46 6.67
C VAL A 113 0.22 7.48 8.14
N PHE A 114 1.48 7.80 8.44
CA PHE A 114 1.98 7.97 9.81
C PHE A 114 1.14 8.96 10.61
N ARG A 115 0.98 10.19 10.13
CA ARG A 115 0.25 11.26 10.83
C ARG A 115 -1.22 10.91 11.01
N LYS A 116 -1.90 10.47 9.96
CA LYS A 116 -3.34 10.18 10.03
C LYS A 116 -3.63 9.00 10.94
N THR A 117 -2.84 7.94 10.88
CA THR A 117 -3.02 6.79 11.78
C THR A 117 -2.80 7.20 13.24
N CYS A 118 -1.78 8.01 13.53
CA CYS A 118 -1.56 8.57 14.89
C CYS A 118 -2.74 9.44 15.36
N GLU A 119 -3.22 10.35 14.51
CA GLU A 119 -4.38 11.21 14.82
C GLU A 119 -5.62 10.38 15.15
N PHE A 120 -5.96 9.41 14.30
CA PHE A 120 -7.10 8.52 14.53
C PHE A 120 -6.95 7.68 15.79
N PHE A 121 -5.75 7.13 16.04
CA PHE A 121 -5.47 6.37 17.25
C PHE A 121 -5.73 7.21 18.50
N LEU A 122 -5.23 8.45 18.55
CA LEU A 122 -5.46 9.37 19.68
C LEU A 122 -6.94 9.74 19.85
N HIS A 123 -7.68 9.94 18.75
CA HIS A 123 -9.10 10.24 18.80
C HIS A 123 -9.95 9.11 19.42
N GLN A 124 -9.49 7.86 19.34
CA GLN A 124 -10.19 6.70 19.90
C GLN A 124 -10.00 6.52 21.42
N ARG A 125 -9.14 7.33 22.07
CA ARG A 125 -8.80 7.23 23.50
C ARG A 125 -8.46 5.78 23.95
N PRO A 126 -7.46 5.16 23.31
CA PRO A 126 -7.16 3.76 23.52
C PRO A 126 -6.53 3.51 24.89
N LYS A 127 -6.81 2.33 25.44
CA LYS A 127 -6.19 1.85 26.69
C LYS A 127 -4.80 1.24 26.47
N THR A 128 -4.49 0.91 25.22
CA THR A 128 -3.23 0.32 24.77
C THR A 128 -2.32 1.37 24.15
N SER A 129 -1.02 1.07 24.11
CA SER A 129 0.00 1.95 23.54
C SER A 129 0.25 1.65 22.06
N LEU A 130 0.57 2.69 21.29
CA LEU A 130 1.01 2.62 19.89
C LEU A 130 2.41 3.22 19.77
N PHE A 131 3.34 2.43 19.26
CA PHE A 131 4.60 2.93 18.72
C PHE A 131 4.44 3.16 17.22
N ALA A 132 4.79 4.35 16.74
CA ALA A 132 4.75 4.68 15.34
C ALA A 132 6.11 5.24 14.90
N SER A 133 6.59 4.81 13.73
CA SER A 133 7.78 5.35 13.10
C SER A 133 7.55 5.66 11.61
N ASN A 134 8.25 6.66 11.10
CA ASN A 134 8.30 6.97 9.68
C ASN A 134 9.74 7.28 9.27
N GLN A 135 10.20 6.64 8.19
CA GLN A 135 11.58 6.73 7.70
C GLN A 135 11.61 6.88 6.19
N ALA A 136 12.46 7.75 5.68
CA ALA A 136 12.87 7.74 4.28
C ALA A 136 14.30 7.16 4.19
N VAL A 137 14.54 6.20 3.30
CA VAL A 137 15.80 5.44 3.25
C VAL A 137 16.79 6.07 2.27
N LYS A 138 16.38 6.31 1.03
CA LYS A 138 17.20 6.96 0.00
C LYS A 138 16.41 8.08 -0.67
N SER A 139 17.10 9.11 -1.15
CA SER A 139 16.52 10.08 -2.09
C SER A 139 17.55 10.62 -3.07
N SER A 140 17.08 11.31 -4.11
CA SER A 140 17.96 12.13 -4.95
C SER A 140 18.72 13.16 -4.12
N VAL A 141 19.88 13.59 -4.63
CA VAL A 141 20.66 14.68 -4.03
C VAL A 141 19.82 15.96 -3.94
N VAL A 142 18.96 16.22 -4.93
CA VAL A 142 18.13 17.43 -4.98
C VAL A 142 17.07 17.41 -3.87
N ALA A 143 16.45 16.26 -3.64
CA ALA A 143 15.46 16.10 -2.57
C ALA A 143 16.11 16.13 -1.18
N ALA A 144 17.27 15.48 -1.01
CA ALA A 144 18.00 15.44 0.26
C ALA A 144 18.38 16.86 0.75
N LYS A 145 18.80 17.75 -0.15
CA LYS A 145 19.14 19.15 0.16
C LYS A 145 17.97 20.00 0.67
N ARG A 146 16.73 19.51 0.54
CA ARG A 146 15.52 20.21 1.01
C ARG A 146 15.14 19.79 2.43
N LEU A 147 15.77 18.76 2.98
CA LEU A 147 15.53 18.33 4.36
C LEU A 147 16.37 19.18 5.32
N PRO A 148 15.75 19.77 6.37
CA PRO A 148 16.40 20.74 7.24
C PRO A 148 17.53 20.17 8.12
N ASP A 149 17.53 18.87 8.41
CA ASP A 149 18.37 18.26 9.46
C ASP A 149 19.47 17.31 8.94
N LEU A 150 19.70 17.23 7.63
CA LEU A 150 20.76 16.38 7.08
C LEU A 150 22.10 17.12 7.10
N SER A 151 23.00 16.73 8.02
CA SER A 151 24.42 16.96 7.85
C SER A 151 24.87 16.18 6.61
N ILE A 152 25.07 16.90 5.50
CA ILE A 152 25.54 16.30 4.25
C ILE A 152 26.96 15.83 4.49
N ASP A 153 27.16 14.53 4.68
CA ASP A 153 28.50 13.96 4.55
C ASP A 153 28.80 13.87 3.05
N GLU A 154 29.53 14.85 2.52
CA GLU A 154 29.89 14.91 1.09
C GLU A 154 30.76 13.72 0.65
N ARG A 155 31.21 12.87 1.58
CA ARG A 155 32.14 11.76 1.35
C ARG A 155 31.48 10.44 0.92
N THR A 156 30.18 10.24 1.14
CA THR A 156 29.44 9.03 0.72
C THR A 156 28.76 9.21 -0.64
N GLY A 157 29.44 9.91 -1.55
CA GLY A 157 28.98 10.10 -2.90
C GLY A 157 29.09 8.84 -3.75
N ASN A 158 28.11 7.95 -3.68
CA ASN A 158 27.91 7.00 -4.77
C ASN A 158 27.57 7.79 -6.05
N ASP A 159 28.12 7.34 -7.18
CA ASP A 159 27.92 7.91 -8.53
C ASP A 159 26.46 7.79 -9.03
N SER A 160 25.60 7.13 -8.25
CA SER A 160 24.21 6.81 -8.61
C SER A 160 23.20 7.97 -8.46
N GLY A 161 23.66 9.19 -8.15
CA GLY A 161 22.80 10.39 -7.95
C GLY A 161 21.79 10.31 -6.79
N LEU A 162 21.79 9.20 -6.04
CA LEU A 162 21.02 8.99 -4.83
C LEU A 162 21.91 9.12 -3.58
N ARG A 163 21.26 9.40 -2.45
CA ARG A 163 21.87 9.53 -1.13
C ARG A 163 21.03 8.77 -0.13
N GLU A 164 21.70 8.08 0.78
CA GLU A 164 21.05 7.54 1.98
C GLU A 164 20.62 8.70 2.88
N LEU A 165 19.46 8.55 3.51
CA LEU A 165 18.87 9.55 4.39
C LEU A 165 18.83 9.04 5.83
N CYS A 166 19.17 9.92 6.77
CA CYS A 166 18.90 9.75 8.19
C CYS A 166 17.55 10.39 8.59
N SER A 167 16.61 10.53 7.65
CA SER A 167 15.30 11.13 7.91
C SER A 167 14.42 10.13 8.65
N PHE A 168 14.23 10.38 9.94
CA PHE A 168 13.49 9.51 10.84
C PHE A 168 12.62 10.35 11.78
N GLU A 169 11.35 9.98 11.91
CA GLU A 169 10.44 10.50 12.93
C GLU A 169 9.77 9.33 13.65
N GLU A 170 9.62 9.45 14.97
CA GLU A 170 8.92 8.46 15.78
C GLU A 170 7.96 9.12 16.76
N ARG A 171 6.94 8.36 17.16
CA ARG A 171 5.96 8.80 18.14
C ARG A 171 5.50 7.62 18.97
N ARG A 172 5.62 7.75 20.29
CA ARG A 172 5.04 6.82 21.25
C ARG A 172 3.78 7.44 21.85
N MET A 173 2.68 6.71 21.79
CA MET A 173 1.39 7.11 22.35
C MET A 173 1.03 6.12 23.45
N CYS A 174 1.14 6.55 24.71
CA CYS A 174 0.90 5.69 25.87
C CYS A 174 -0.59 5.51 26.13
N GLY A 175 -1.03 4.25 26.25
CA GLY A 175 -2.34 3.88 26.77
C GLY A 175 -2.40 3.97 28.30
N ALA A 176 -3.61 3.99 28.86
CA ALA A 176 -3.84 4.15 30.29
C ALA A 176 -3.39 2.95 31.16
N ASP A 177 -3.37 1.73 30.60
CA ASP A 177 -3.35 0.49 31.41
C ASP A 177 -2.14 -0.44 31.14
N SER A 178 -1.22 -0.11 30.23
CA SER A 178 -0.03 -0.95 29.96
C SER A 178 1.19 -0.19 29.43
N PRO A 179 2.40 -0.38 29.99
CA PRO A 179 3.64 0.13 29.45
C PRO A 179 4.19 -0.68 28.26
N THR A 180 3.61 -1.84 27.92
CA THR A 180 4.03 -2.62 26.75
C THR A 180 3.36 -2.11 25.47
N ASP A 181 4.17 -1.85 24.44
CA ASP A 181 3.71 -1.41 23.11
C ASP A 181 2.96 -2.57 22.44
N GLY A 182 1.62 -2.55 22.54
CA GLY A 182 0.77 -3.57 21.92
C GLY A 182 0.53 -3.33 20.43
N PHE A 183 0.72 -2.11 19.96
CA PHE A 183 0.50 -1.75 18.56
C PHE A 183 1.72 -1.08 17.98
N GLU A 184 2.03 -1.40 16.73
CA GLU A 184 3.17 -0.84 16.01
C GLU A 184 2.78 -0.41 14.60
N LEU A 185 3.15 0.82 14.23
CA LEU A 185 3.07 1.35 12.87
C LEU A 185 4.48 1.64 12.37
N VAL A 186 4.88 1.02 11.26
CA VAL A 186 6.15 1.31 10.60
C VAL A 186 5.86 1.82 9.20
N CYS A 187 6.24 3.06 8.92
CA CYS A 187 6.08 3.69 7.62
C CYS A 187 7.46 3.89 6.98
N LYS A 188 7.67 3.42 5.75
CA LYS A 188 8.95 3.54 5.05
C LYS A 188 8.76 4.06 3.63
N THR A 189 9.54 5.07 3.24
CA THR A 189 9.78 5.43 1.84
C THR A 189 11.16 4.92 1.44
N LEU A 190 11.24 4.06 0.41
CA LEU A 190 12.53 3.50 0.01
C LEU A 190 13.33 4.51 -0.83
N TYR A 191 12.70 5.09 -1.85
CA TYR A 191 13.32 6.05 -2.75
C TYR A 191 12.45 7.29 -2.96
N GLY A 192 13.02 8.49 -2.79
CA GLY A 192 12.37 9.79 -2.97
C GLY A 192 13.04 10.68 -4.02
N TRP A 193 12.26 11.37 -4.85
CA TRP A 193 12.73 12.41 -5.78
C TRP A 193 11.96 13.70 -5.58
N LYS A 194 12.59 14.84 -5.89
CA LYS A 194 12.02 16.16 -5.63
C LYS A 194 10.93 16.56 -6.59
N GLU A 195 11.14 16.35 -7.88
CA GLU A 195 10.22 16.82 -8.89
C GLU A 195 8.92 16.02 -8.82
N ALA A 196 7.80 16.72 -8.70
CA ALA A 196 6.45 16.14 -8.60
C ALA A 196 5.93 15.70 -9.98
N VAL A 197 6.66 14.78 -10.61
CA VAL A 197 6.35 14.18 -11.91
C VAL A 197 6.35 12.65 -11.79
N SER A 198 6.13 11.93 -12.90
CA SER A 198 6.22 10.47 -12.90
C SER A 198 7.63 9.97 -12.57
N PRO A 199 7.79 8.80 -11.92
CA PRO A 199 9.08 8.30 -11.44
C PRO A 199 10.23 8.32 -12.45
N HIS A 200 10.04 7.79 -13.67
CA HIS A 200 11.10 7.79 -14.70
C HIS A 200 11.62 9.20 -15.03
N LEU A 201 10.73 10.19 -15.16
CA LEU A 201 11.12 11.57 -15.45
C LEU A 201 11.85 12.21 -14.27
N ALA A 202 11.42 11.94 -13.04
CA ALA A 202 12.08 12.46 -11.85
C ALA A 202 13.49 11.86 -11.70
N ALA A 203 13.61 10.54 -11.93
CA ALA A 203 14.87 9.82 -11.91
C ALA A 203 15.87 10.33 -12.97
N GLU A 204 15.41 10.50 -14.21
CA GLU A 204 16.22 11.04 -15.30
C GLU A 204 16.67 12.48 -15.02
N LYS A 205 15.75 13.36 -14.62
CA LYS A 205 16.04 14.79 -14.38
C LYS A 205 16.99 15.02 -13.22
N GLU A 206 16.92 14.18 -12.20
CA GLU A 206 17.70 14.34 -10.96
C GLU A 206 18.93 13.42 -10.92
N GLY A 207 19.19 12.65 -11.99
CA GLY A 207 20.33 11.75 -12.12
C GLY A 207 20.32 10.57 -11.17
N GLY A 208 19.16 10.21 -10.62
CA GLY A 208 18.99 9.17 -9.59
C GLY A 208 18.18 7.99 -10.11
N VAL A 209 18.62 7.33 -11.18
CA VAL A 209 17.94 6.16 -11.75
C VAL A 209 18.18 4.92 -10.87
N VAL A 210 17.12 4.16 -10.62
CA VAL A 210 17.14 2.90 -9.86
C VAL A 210 16.70 1.78 -10.79
N SER A 211 17.47 0.70 -10.87
CA SER A 211 17.08 -0.48 -11.66
C SER A 211 15.96 -1.26 -10.97
N ASP A 212 15.26 -2.09 -11.73
CA ASP A 212 14.18 -2.92 -11.19
C ASP A 212 14.73 -3.90 -10.13
N GLU A 213 15.92 -4.47 -10.36
CA GLU A 213 16.57 -5.38 -9.42
C GLU A 213 16.96 -4.69 -8.11
N GLU A 214 17.49 -3.46 -8.17
CA GLU A 214 17.85 -2.71 -6.96
C GLU A 214 16.60 -2.34 -6.14
N LEU A 215 15.51 -1.97 -6.83
CA LEU A 215 14.24 -1.63 -6.20
C LEU A 215 13.64 -2.86 -5.51
N ILE A 216 13.61 -3.99 -6.20
CA ILE A 216 13.08 -5.26 -5.65
C ILE A 216 13.95 -5.77 -4.50
N ASP A 217 15.28 -5.75 -4.63
CA ASP A 217 16.20 -6.15 -3.55
C ASP A 217 16.00 -5.28 -2.30
N SER A 218 15.86 -3.96 -2.47
CA SER A 218 15.61 -3.03 -1.35
C SER A 218 14.25 -3.27 -0.70
N LEU A 219 13.22 -3.56 -1.50
CA LEU A 219 11.88 -3.91 -1.01
C LEU A 219 11.90 -5.24 -0.24
N GLN A 220 12.57 -6.27 -0.77
CA GLN A 220 12.72 -7.56 -0.10
C GLN A 220 13.44 -7.42 1.24
N LYS A 221 14.56 -6.69 1.27
CA LYS A 221 15.30 -6.40 2.51
C LYS A 221 14.40 -5.70 3.53
N CYS A 222 13.61 -4.72 3.09
CA CYS A 222 12.66 -4.01 3.94
C CYS A 222 11.61 -4.95 4.55
N LEU A 223 11.04 -5.85 3.74
CA LEU A 223 10.03 -6.82 4.20
C LEU A 223 10.65 -7.88 5.13
N HIS A 224 11.86 -8.34 4.83
CA HIS A 224 12.56 -9.35 5.62
C HIS A 224 13.02 -8.84 6.98
N LEU A 225 13.62 -7.64 7.04
CA LEU A 225 14.05 -7.04 8.31
C LEU A 225 12.88 -6.92 9.29
N HIS A 226 11.72 -6.48 8.79
CA HIS A 226 10.54 -6.37 9.63
C HIS A 226 10.00 -7.73 10.09
N TYR A 227 10.19 -8.78 9.30
CA TYR A 227 9.83 -10.14 9.71
C TYR A 227 10.74 -10.66 10.83
N VAL A 228 12.06 -10.44 10.73
CA VAL A 228 13.04 -10.93 11.71
C VAL A 228 12.98 -10.16 13.03
N ASP A 229 12.77 -8.85 12.99
CA ASP A 229 12.59 -8.03 14.19
C ASP A 229 11.28 -8.35 14.94
N GLY A 230 10.33 -8.98 14.25
CA GLY A 230 9.07 -9.42 14.81
C GLY A 230 9.16 -10.76 15.50
N ASP A 231 9.75 -10.83 16.71
CA ASP A 231 9.54 -11.95 17.65
C ASP A 231 8.13 -11.85 18.27
N PHE A 232 7.15 -11.87 17.39
CA PHE A 232 5.76 -11.85 17.75
C PHE A 232 5.34 -13.29 18.00
N GLY A 233 5.13 -13.65 19.27
CA GLY A 233 4.55 -14.95 19.63
C GLY A 233 3.29 -15.26 18.80
N SER A 234 2.89 -16.53 18.75
CA SER A 234 1.93 -17.11 17.78
C SER A 234 0.54 -16.45 17.66
N GLU A 235 0.26 -15.38 18.40
CA GLU A 235 -1.02 -14.67 18.45
C GLU A 235 -0.97 -13.22 17.92
N ALA A 236 0.19 -12.66 17.54
CA ALA A 236 0.21 -11.29 17.00
C ALA A 236 -0.27 -11.22 15.55
N ARG A 237 -0.83 -10.07 15.18
CA ARG A 237 -1.31 -9.79 13.83
C ARG A 237 -0.36 -8.82 13.12
N MET A 238 0.36 -9.28 12.11
CA MET A 238 1.16 -8.42 11.25
C MET A 238 0.52 -8.27 9.86
N TRP A 239 0.45 -7.04 9.35
CA TRP A 239 0.02 -6.72 7.98
C TRP A 239 1.08 -5.85 7.30
N SER A 240 1.37 -6.13 6.04
CA SER A 240 2.27 -5.31 5.23
C SER A 240 1.55 -4.78 3.99
N VAL A 241 1.74 -3.51 3.68
CA VAL A 241 1.19 -2.85 2.49
C VAL A 241 2.32 -2.19 1.71
N ILE A 242 2.34 -2.48 0.41
CA ILE A 242 3.24 -1.89 -0.57
C ILE A 242 2.41 -0.96 -1.46
N GLU A 243 2.58 0.35 -1.31
CA GLU A 243 1.83 1.32 -2.12
C GLU A 243 2.61 1.72 -3.38
N THR A 244 1.98 1.50 -4.55
CA THR A 244 2.55 1.86 -5.86
C THR A 244 2.52 3.38 -6.13
N ALA A 245 3.24 3.83 -7.14
CA ALA A 245 3.33 5.24 -7.55
C ALA A 245 2.53 5.50 -8.85
N GLY A 246 1.48 6.31 -8.80
CA GLY A 246 0.66 6.56 -10.00
C GLY A 246 -0.33 5.44 -10.32
N GLY A 247 -0.51 5.12 -11.60
CA GLY A 247 -1.42 4.08 -12.10
C GLY A 247 -0.76 2.71 -12.26
N VAL A 248 -1.55 1.67 -12.56
CA VAL A 248 -1.07 0.27 -12.70
C VAL A 248 0.11 0.13 -13.66
N ALA A 249 -0.02 0.67 -14.86
CA ALA A 249 1.03 0.64 -15.88
C ALA A 249 1.83 1.96 -15.93
N SER A 250 1.90 2.71 -14.82
CA SER A 250 2.79 3.88 -14.79
C SER A 250 4.24 3.42 -14.74
N PRO A 251 5.15 4.06 -15.50
CA PRO A 251 6.56 3.73 -15.50
C PRO A 251 7.22 4.02 -14.14
N GLY A 252 7.98 3.06 -13.62
CA GLY A 252 8.85 3.19 -12.46
C GLY A 252 10.11 4.01 -12.77
N PRO A 253 11.06 4.11 -11.82
CA PRO A 253 12.27 4.92 -11.99
C PRO A 253 13.16 4.50 -13.17
N SER A 254 13.19 3.21 -13.49
CA SER A 254 13.91 2.62 -14.63
C SER A 254 13.23 2.87 -15.99
N GLY A 255 11.95 3.25 -15.98
CA GLY A 255 11.09 3.30 -17.17
C GLY A 255 10.24 2.04 -17.39
N SER A 256 10.54 0.91 -16.73
CA SER A 256 9.70 -0.29 -16.76
C SER A 256 8.30 -0.02 -16.18
N LEU A 257 7.27 -0.69 -16.68
CA LEU A 257 5.92 -0.54 -16.14
C LEU A 257 5.87 -1.16 -14.75
N GLN A 258 5.24 -0.50 -13.78
CA GLN A 258 5.20 -1.03 -12.40
C GLN A 258 4.58 -2.42 -12.28
N CYS A 259 3.59 -2.75 -13.12
CA CYS A 259 3.00 -4.09 -13.17
C CYS A 259 3.95 -5.19 -13.66
N ASP A 260 5.07 -4.82 -14.28
CA ASP A 260 6.12 -5.75 -14.70
C ASP A 260 7.28 -5.80 -13.68
N ILE A 261 7.42 -4.77 -12.83
CA ILE A 261 8.43 -4.70 -11.76
C ILE A 261 8.03 -5.57 -10.56
N TYR A 262 6.80 -5.41 -10.08
CA TYR A 262 6.25 -6.07 -8.88
C TYR A 262 5.51 -7.36 -9.20
#